data_AF-A0A348WLH4-F1
#
_entry.id   AF-A0A348WLH4-F1
#
_cell.length_a   1.000
_cell.length_b   1.000
_cell.length_c   1.000
_cell.angle_alpha   90.00
_cell.angle_beta   90.00
_cell.angle_gamma   90.00
#
_symmetry.space_group_name_H-M   'P 1'
#
loop_
_entity.id
_entity.type
_entity.pdbx_description
1 polymer ?
#
loop_
_entity_poly.entity_id
_entity_poly.type
_entity_poly.pdbx_seq_one_letter_code
_entity_poly.pdbx_strand_id
1 'polypeptide(L)'
;MPQPAFDWSDPLNLRHQLTEEELLIQKTAHQYAQARLMPRVQSAFREERFDREIMQELGQLGLLGATIPEAYGGAGVNHVSYGLIAREIERVDSGYRSAMSVQSSLVMHPIYAFG
;
A
#
# COMPACT_ATOMS: atom_id res chain seq x y z
N MET A 1 -28.06 -5.22 -27.08
CA MET A 1 -27.12 -5.47 -25.97
C MET A 1 -27.45 -4.50 -24.86
N PRO A 2 -27.51 -4.91 -23.59
CA PRO A 2 -27.70 -3.96 -22.49
C PRO A 2 -26.52 -2.98 -22.44
N GLN A 3 -26.81 -1.70 -22.19
CA GLN A 3 -25.79 -0.69 -21.99
C GLN A 3 -25.00 -1.02 -20.72
N PRO A 4 -23.65 -1.01 -20.73
CA PRO A 4 -22.88 -1.24 -19.53
C PRO A 4 -23.23 -0.19 -18.48
N ALA A 5 -23.43 -0.62 -17.23
CA ALA A 5 -23.68 0.29 -16.12
C ALA A 5 -22.46 1.18 -15.92
N PHE A 6 -22.68 2.50 -15.84
CA PHE A 6 -21.62 3.46 -15.59
C PHE A 6 -21.31 3.53 -14.09
N ASP A 7 -20.04 3.35 -13.73
CA ASP A 7 -19.54 3.55 -12.37
C ASP A 7 -18.79 4.90 -12.30
N TRP A 8 -19.32 5.85 -11.54
CA TRP A 8 -18.71 7.17 -11.38
C TRP A 8 -17.41 7.13 -10.55
N SER A 9 -17.22 6.09 -9.72
CA SER A 9 -16.04 5.92 -8.87
C SER A 9 -14.88 5.25 -9.62
N ASP A 10 -15.15 4.59 -10.75
CA ASP A 10 -14.17 4.03 -11.68
C ASP A 10 -14.61 4.20 -13.15
N PRO A 11 -14.66 5.44 -13.68
CA PRO A 11 -15.26 5.72 -14.99
C PRO A 11 -14.59 5.01 -16.17
N LEU A 12 -13.30 4.70 -16.05
CA LEU A 12 -12.51 4.01 -17.07
C LEU A 12 -12.26 2.54 -16.74
N ASN A 13 -12.92 2.03 -15.69
CA ASN A 13 -12.88 0.65 -15.26
C ASN A 13 -11.44 0.14 -15.03
N LEU A 14 -10.64 0.91 -14.28
CA LEU A 14 -9.30 0.55 -13.83
C LEU A 14 -9.31 -0.85 -13.20
N ARG A 15 -10.34 -1.19 -12.44
CA ARG A 15 -10.46 -2.51 -11.80
C ARG A 15 -10.34 -3.67 -12.79
N HIS A 16 -10.90 -3.55 -13.99
CA HIS A 16 -10.81 -4.57 -15.04
C HIS A 16 -9.46 -4.59 -15.78
N GLN A 17 -8.60 -3.60 -15.57
CA GLN A 17 -7.25 -3.55 -16.13
C GLN A 17 -6.20 -4.17 -15.19
N LEU A 18 -6.59 -4.49 -13.95
CA LEU A 18 -5.72 -5.08 -12.95
C LEU A 18 -5.83 -6.61 -12.96
N THR A 19 -4.71 -7.26 -12.67
CA THR A 19 -4.65 -8.71 -12.46
C THR A 19 -5.33 -9.10 -11.14
N GLU A 20 -5.68 -10.38 -10.99
CA GLU A 20 -6.27 -10.90 -9.75
C GLU A 20 -5.33 -10.71 -8.54
N GLU A 21 -4.03 -10.86 -8.76
CA GLU A 21 -2.99 -10.64 -7.75
C GLU A 21 -2.92 -9.17 -7.31
N GLU A 22 -2.89 -8.23 -8.25
CA GLU A 22 -2.92 -6.78 -7.97
C GLU A 22 -4.19 -6.38 -7.21
N LEU A 23 -5.35 -6.94 -7.58
CA LEU A 23 -6.62 -6.71 -6.88
C LEU A 23 -6.61 -7.27 -5.46
N LEU A 24 -6.00 -8.45 -5.25
CA LEU A 24 -5.87 -9.04 -3.93
C LEU A 24 -4.95 -8.18 -3.03
N ILE A 25 -3.82 -7.74 -3.56
CA ILE A 25 -2.88 -6.87 -2.84
C ILE A 25 -3.53 -5.53 -2.48
N GLN A 26 -4.23 -4.90 -3.43
CA GLN A 26 -5.01 -3.69 -3.18
C GLN A 26 -6.03 -3.93 -2.06
N LYS A 27 -6.77 -5.03 -2.10
CA LYS A 27 -7.78 -5.37 -1.09
C LYS A 27 -7.14 -5.54 0.29
N THR A 28 -6.01 -6.23 0.40
CA THR A 28 -5.28 -6.41 1.67
C THR A 28 -4.82 -5.07 2.23
N ALA A 29 -4.20 -4.22 1.40
CA ALA A 29 -3.77 -2.88 1.82
C ALA A 29 -4.96 -2.01 2.25
N HIS A 30 -6.08 -2.06 1.51
CA HIS A 30 -7.31 -1.36 1.86
C HIS A 30 -7.87 -1.80 3.21
N GLN A 31 -7.99 -3.12 3.44
CA GLN A 31 -8.51 -3.66 4.68
C GLN A 31 -7.66 -3.26 5.88
N TYR A 32 -6.33 -3.33 5.77
CA TYR A 32 -5.43 -2.86 6.82
C TYR A 32 -5.59 -1.35 7.05
N ALA A 33 -5.57 -0.54 6.00
CA ALA A 33 -5.70 0.90 6.09
C ALA A 33 -6.99 1.32 6.82
N GLN A 34 -8.13 0.75 6.42
CA GLN A 34 -9.42 1.09 7.04
C GLN A 34 -9.57 0.51 8.46
N ALA A 35 -9.09 -0.70 8.73
CA ALA A 35 -9.29 -1.34 10.03
C ALA A 35 -8.28 -0.89 11.09
N ARG A 36 -7.06 -0.51 10.70
CA ARG A 36 -5.94 -0.28 11.63
C ARG A 36 -5.43 1.16 11.61
N LEU A 37 -5.36 1.80 10.44
CA LEU A 37 -4.83 3.17 10.33
C LEU A 37 -5.93 4.22 10.54
N MET A 38 -7.10 4.04 9.93
CA MET A 38 -8.21 5.02 10.00
C MET A 38 -8.64 5.36 11.44
N PRO A 39 -8.75 4.40 12.39
CA PRO A 39 -9.09 4.74 13.77
C PRO A 39 -8.02 5.54 14.52
N ARG A 40 -6.75 5.49 14.06
CA ARG A 40 -5.60 6.13 14.73
C ARG A 40 -5.33 7.54 14.22
N VAL A 41 -5.67 7.84 12.96
CA VAL A 41 -5.15 9.02 12.24
C VAL A 41 -5.49 10.37 12.89
N GLN A 42 -6.69 10.54 13.45
CA GLN A 42 -7.10 11.86 13.97
C GLN A 42 -6.32 12.27 15.21
N SER A 43 -6.11 11.34 16.16
CA SER A 43 -5.31 11.62 17.35
C SER A 43 -3.84 11.67 17.01
N ALA A 44 -3.34 10.72 16.20
CA ALA A 44 -1.95 10.70 15.73
C ALA A 44 -1.54 12.04 15.07
N PHE A 45 -2.37 12.57 14.17
CA PHE A 45 -2.12 13.86 13.53
C PHE A 45 -2.17 15.03 14.53
N ARG A 46 -3.21 15.10 15.37
CA ARG A 46 -3.39 16.20 16.33
C ARG A 46 -2.31 16.23 17.42
N GLU A 47 -1.82 15.08 17.82
CA GLU A 47 -0.81 14.90 18.87
C GLU A 47 0.61 14.82 18.32
N GLU A 48 0.79 14.94 16.99
CA GLU A 48 2.09 14.81 16.32
C GLU A 48 2.82 13.50 16.66
N ARG A 49 2.06 12.41 16.78
CA ARG A 49 2.55 11.09 17.21
C ARG A 49 2.48 10.08 16.06
N PHE A 50 3.55 9.33 15.88
CA PHE A 50 3.60 8.19 14.97
C PHE A 50 3.80 6.87 15.73
N ASP A 51 2.86 5.93 15.57
CA ASP A 51 2.92 4.61 16.20
C ASP A 51 3.88 3.69 15.43
N ARG A 52 5.05 3.41 16.03
CA ARG A 52 6.09 2.58 15.41
C ARG A 52 5.62 1.17 15.02
N GLU A 53 4.64 0.64 15.74
CA GLU A 53 4.01 -0.66 15.46
C GLU A 53 3.41 -0.73 14.06
N ILE A 54 3.02 0.40 13.46
CA ILE A 54 2.53 0.45 12.07
C ILE A 54 3.56 -0.15 11.10
N MET A 55 4.86 0.13 11.30
CA MET A 55 5.89 -0.43 10.41
C MET A 55 6.03 -1.94 10.58
N GLN A 56 5.81 -2.47 11.79
CA GLN A 56 5.83 -3.92 12.03
C GLN A 56 4.59 -4.58 11.40
N GLU A 57 3.42 -3.99 11.57
CA GLU A 57 2.17 -4.47 10.97
C GLU A 57 2.26 -4.48 9.43
N LEU A 58 2.77 -3.42 8.81
CA LEU A 58 3.00 -3.35 7.37
C LEU A 58 3.99 -4.40 6.89
N GLY A 59 5.08 -4.63 7.63
CA GLY A 59 6.06 -5.67 7.32
C GLY A 59 5.49 -7.08 7.39
N GLN A 60 4.69 -7.39 8.41
CA GLN A 60 4.02 -8.69 8.55
C GLN A 60 3.05 -9.00 7.39
N LEU A 61 2.48 -7.95 6.79
CA LEU A 61 1.59 -8.06 5.62
C LEU A 61 2.34 -8.07 4.28
N GLY A 62 3.67 -7.96 4.27
CA GLY A 62 4.47 -7.90 3.04
C GLY A 62 4.35 -6.57 2.28
N LEU A 63 3.90 -5.50 2.95
CA LEU A 63 3.66 -4.19 2.32
C LEU A 63 4.88 -3.27 2.33
N LEU A 64 5.98 -3.67 2.98
CA LEU A 64 7.27 -2.97 2.98
C LEU A 64 8.24 -3.64 2.02
N GLY A 65 8.87 -2.85 1.15
CA GLY A 65 9.77 -3.37 0.11
C GLY A 65 9.06 -4.38 -0.79
N ALA A 66 7.81 -4.11 -1.15
CA ALA A 66 6.96 -5.07 -1.86
C ALA A 66 7.59 -5.58 -3.17
N THR A 67 8.42 -4.77 -3.84
CA THR A 67 9.14 -5.14 -5.07
C THR A 67 10.47 -5.85 -4.84
N ILE A 68 10.90 -6.02 -3.59
CA ILE A 68 12.12 -6.75 -3.25
C ILE A 68 11.84 -8.25 -3.36
N PRO A 69 12.75 -9.06 -3.95
CA PRO A 69 12.53 -10.50 -4.12
C PRO A 69 12.28 -11.25 -2.80
N GLU A 70 11.49 -12.32 -2.88
CA GLU A 70 11.20 -13.22 -1.74
C GLU A 70 12.46 -13.81 -1.10
N ALA A 71 13.53 -14.00 -1.87
CA ALA A 71 14.83 -14.47 -1.36
C ALA A 71 15.43 -13.58 -0.26
N TYR A 72 15.00 -12.32 -0.18
CA TYR A 72 15.39 -11.35 0.85
C TYR A 72 14.25 -11.02 1.83
N GLY A 73 13.16 -11.79 1.80
CA GLY A 73 11.98 -11.58 2.65
C GLY A 73 11.02 -10.49 2.19
N GLY A 74 11.18 -9.96 0.97
CA GLY A 74 10.19 -9.10 0.32
C GLY A 74 9.05 -9.89 -0.31
N ALA A 75 8.06 -9.20 -0.88
CA ALA A 75 6.92 -9.85 -1.53
C ALA A 75 7.14 -10.17 -3.02
N GLY A 76 8.21 -9.65 -3.64
CA GLY A 76 8.52 -9.90 -5.05
C GLY A 76 7.49 -9.39 -6.06
N VAL A 77 6.58 -8.49 -5.67
CA VAL A 77 5.46 -8.06 -6.52
C VAL A 77 5.86 -6.92 -7.47
N ASN A 78 5.04 -6.68 -8.49
CA ASN A 78 5.31 -5.67 -9.50
C ASN A 78 5.10 -4.22 -9.00
N HIS A 79 5.50 -3.23 -9.83
CA HIS A 79 5.35 -1.81 -9.49
C HIS A 79 3.90 -1.31 -9.46
N VAL A 80 2.98 -1.95 -10.19
CA VAL A 80 1.54 -1.60 -10.13
C VAL A 80 1.00 -1.94 -8.74
N SER A 81 1.29 -3.14 -8.23
CA SER A 81 0.98 -3.56 -6.86
C SER A 81 1.55 -2.60 -5.83
N TYR A 82 2.82 -2.18 -5.96
CA TYR A 82 3.40 -1.15 -5.08
C TYR A 82 2.61 0.17 -5.11
N GLY A 83 2.23 0.64 -6.30
CA GLY A 83 1.39 1.83 -6.45
C GLY A 83 -0.01 1.68 -5.84
N LEU A 84 -0.62 0.50 -5.95
CA LEU A 84 -1.93 0.21 -5.35
C LEU A 84 -1.85 0.18 -3.82
N ILE A 85 -0.79 -0.39 -3.25
CA ILE A 85 -0.53 -0.32 -1.79
C ILE A 85 -0.43 1.14 -1.37
N ALA A 86 0.43 1.93 -2.04
CA ALA A 86 0.60 3.35 -1.72
C ALA A 86 -0.73 4.12 -1.78
N ARG A 87 -1.55 3.89 -2.82
CA ARG A 87 -2.89 4.49 -2.97
C ARG A 87 -3.80 4.17 -1.79
N GLU A 88 -3.83 2.94 -1.31
CA GLU A 88 -4.72 2.55 -0.21
C GLU A 88 -4.22 3.01 1.16
N ILE A 89 -2.91 3.06 1.39
CA ILE A 89 -2.34 3.62 2.62
C ILE A 89 -2.56 5.15 2.67
N GLU A 90 -2.29 5.86 1.57
CA GLU A 90 -2.47 7.31 1.48
C GLU A 90 -3.93 7.74 1.47
N ARG A 91 -4.86 6.84 1.13
CA ARG A 91 -6.30 7.08 1.32
C ARG A 91 -6.63 7.45 2.77
N VAL A 92 -5.81 7.00 3.73
CA VAL A 92 -5.95 7.37 5.14
C VAL A 92 -5.11 8.60 5.47
N ASP A 93 -3.80 8.54 5.23
CA ASP A 93 -2.88 9.64 5.53
C ASP A 93 -1.57 9.58 4.74
N SER A 94 -1.11 10.73 4.26
CA SER A 94 0.14 10.87 3.53
C SER A 94 1.38 10.60 4.38
N GLY A 95 1.34 10.82 5.70
CA GLY A 95 2.42 10.51 6.63
C GLY A 95 2.70 9.02 6.72
N TYR A 96 1.65 8.18 6.77
CA TYR A 96 1.79 6.72 6.74
C TYR A 96 2.43 6.23 5.44
N ARG A 97 1.95 6.72 4.28
CA ARG A 97 2.54 6.39 2.98
C ARG A 97 3.98 6.93 2.86
N SER A 98 4.32 8.02 3.56
CA SER A 98 5.68 8.57 3.59
C SER A 98 6.65 7.65 4.32
N ALA A 99 6.29 7.19 5.51
CA ALA A 99 7.10 6.21 6.24
C ALA A 99 7.30 4.91 5.45
N MET A 100 6.23 4.40 4.82
CA MET A 100 6.27 3.22 3.95
C MET A 100 7.20 3.42 2.73
N SER A 101 7.12 4.59 2.09
CA SER A 101 7.93 4.95 0.92
C SER A 101 9.41 5.08 1.27
N VAL A 102 9.74 5.74 2.37
CA VAL A 102 11.12 5.83 2.87
C VAL A 102 11.68 4.43 3.07
N GLN A 103 10.97 3.57 3.80
CA GLN A 103 11.44 2.22 4.08
C GLN A 103 11.63 1.40 2.80
N SER A 104 10.68 1.45 1.87
CA SER A 104 10.69 0.61 0.66
C SER A 104 11.65 1.13 -0.40
N SER A 105 11.50 2.41 -0.80
CA SER A 105 12.16 2.97 -1.97
C SER A 105 13.45 3.73 -1.65
N LEU A 106 13.62 4.22 -0.41
CA LEU A 106 14.79 5.02 -0.03
C LEU A 106 15.76 4.27 0.90
N VAL A 107 15.36 3.13 1.45
CA VAL A 107 16.22 2.28 2.30
C VAL A 107 16.40 0.91 1.66
N MET A 108 15.35 0.10 1.55
CA MET A 108 15.46 -1.27 1.05
C MET A 108 15.93 -1.32 -0.41
N HIS A 109 15.36 -0.48 -1.27
CA HIS A 109 15.73 -0.45 -2.69
C HIS A 109 17.22 -0.14 -2.94
N PRO A 110 17.82 0.95 -2.43
CA PRO A 110 19.22 1.23 -2.70
C PRO A 110 20.16 0.17 -2.10
N ILE A 111 19.83 -0.43 -0.95
CA ILE A 111 20.59 -1.57 -0.42
C ILE A 111 20.52 -2.76 -1.37
N TYR A 112 19.34 -3.09 -1.90
CA TYR A 112 19.18 -4.19 -2.84
C TYR A 112 19.88 -3.94 -4.19
N ALA A 113 19.81 -2.71 -4.70
CA ALA A 113 20.31 -2.39 -6.03
C ALA A 113 21.82 -2.12 -6.07
N PHE A 114 22.39 -1.64 -4.97
CA PHE A 114 23.77 -1.11 -4.93
C PHE A 114 24.61 -1.64 -3.77
N GLY A 115 24.06 -2.49 -2.90
CA GLY A 115 24.72 -3.02 -1.70
C GLY A 115 25.38 -4.39 -1.87
#